data_AF-A0A256XX11-F1
#
_entry.id   AF-A0A256XX11-F1
#
_cell.length_a   1.000
_cell.length_b   1.000
_cell.length_c   1.000
_cell.angle_alpha   90.00
_cell.angle_beta   90.00
_cell.angle_gamma   90.00
#
_symmetry.space_group_name_H-M   'P 1'
#
loop_
_entity.id
_entity.type
_entity.pdbx_description
1 polymer ?
#
loop_
_entity_poly.entity_id
_entity_poly.type
_entity_poly.pdbx_seq_one_letter_code
_entity_poly.pdbx_strand_id
1 'polypeptide(L)'
;MVDYRLAILILLIWLILDTLLNRNRVYIGSKALIKSKKSIYISFSLTPEKKKAIVSIGRGMKILRGNIEPSYLIQFALNVSRNVARIRGKRKIRAKAHVIDYTLPHSKYYKVSPSATLRKSAANFNFPEIRPEDLRANLYMGRGKVSLIIVLDSSASMIYSIRGIITAFKAISREARKHRDRVSLIVSKGFGSVIAQFPTTNFNLLLGKFTSVGLEDFTPLASGLYRALNLAIKEKRKGYEPVIVIISDGNVNVPLERRLYSKRFSLDPSIQSTLEVAYFIKKKGFETIVINTKHRELLYDQTSSTTSGTELLLKIARMTKGSYIGIRD
;
A
#
# COMPACT_ATOMS: atom_id res chain seq x y z
N MET A 1 9.01 35.49 47.85
CA MET A 1 8.39 34.15 47.94
C MET A 1 7.53 33.97 46.70
N VAL A 2 7.90 33.07 45.79
CA VAL A 2 7.13 32.84 44.56
C VAL A 2 5.84 32.11 44.93
N ASP A 3 4.69 32.66 44.56
CA ASP A 3 3.38 32.15 44.95
C ASP A 3 3.10 30.81 44.24
N TYR A 4 3.23 29.73 45.00
CA TYR A 4 3.16 28.34 44.53
C TYR A 4 1.82 28.03 43.85
N ARG A 5 0.75 28.77 44.21
CA ARG A 5 -0.58 28.66 43.61
C ARG A 5 -0.59 29.13 42.14
N LEU A 6 0.14 30.20 41.83
CA LEU A 6 0.26 30.71 40.47
C LEU A 6 1.06 29.73 39.58
N ALA A 7 2.12 29.13 40.14
CA ALA A 7 2.93 28.13 39.44
C ALA A 7 2.12 26.86 39.09
N ILE A 8 1.28 26.38 40.01
CA ILE A 8 0.40 25.21 39.79
C ILE A 8 -0.66 25.51 38.72
N LEU A 9 -1.23 26.73 38.73
CA LEU A 9 -2.21 27.15 37.72
C LEU A 9 -1.58 27.24 36.32
N ILE A 10 -0.37 27.81 36.21
CA ILE A 10 0.38 27.86 34.95
C ILE A 10 0.73 26.44 34.47
N LEU A 11 1.10 25.53 35.37
CA LEU A 11 1.37 24.14 35.04
C LEU A 11 0.12 23.42 34.51
N LEU A 12 -1.04 23.61 35.16
CA LEU A 12 -2.33 23.04 34.73
C LEU A 12 -2.80 23.62 33.40
N ILE A 13 -2.70 24.93 33.22
CA ILE A 13 -3.01 25.60 31.95
C ILE A 13 -2.07 25.10 30.86
N TRP A 14 -0.78 24.95 31.15
CA TRP A 14 0.19 24.37 30.22
C TRP A 14 -0.15 22.91 29.88
N LEU A 15 -0.57 22.09 30.85
CA LEU A 15 -0.96 20.69 30.63
C LEU A 15 -2.27 20.58 29.82
N ILE A 16 -3.21 21.50 30.04
CA ILE A 16 -4.46 21.61 29.28
C ILE A 16 -4.21 22.14 27.86
N LEU A 17 -3.34 23.15 27.70
CA LEU A 17 -2.89 23.63 26.39
C LEU A 17 -2.11 22.55 25.66
N ASP A 18 -1.21 21.84 26.33
CA ASP A 18 -0.43 20.74 25.75
C ASP A 18 -1.36 19.60 25.33
N THR A 19 -2.38 19.24 26.12
CA THR A 19 -3.39 18.24 25.71
C THR A 19 -4.35 18.74 24.62
N LEU A 20 -4.61 20.05 24.49
CA LEU A 20 -5.39 20.64 23.40
C LEU A 20 -4.60 20.78 22.10
N LEU A 21 -3.33 21.22 22.19
CA LEU A 21 -2.42 21.46 21.07
C LEU A 21 -1.74 20.16 20.59
N ASN A 22 -1.48 19.19 21.48
CA ASN A 22 -0.85 17.91 21.13
C ASN A 22 -1.78 16.81 20.65
N ARG A 23 -3.09 17.07 20.53
CA ARG A 23 -4.02 16.14 19.85
C ARG A 23 -3.61 15.83 18.39
N ASN A 24 -2.67 16.59 17.83
CA ASN A 24 -2.17 16.46 16.46
C ASN A 24 -0.65 16.15 16.36
N ARG A 25 0.00 15.56 17.38
CA ARG A 25 1.43 15.21 17.26
C ARG A 25 1.67 13.98 16.35
N VAL A 26 2.43 14.21 15.30
CA VAL A 26 3.10 13.21 14.45
C VAL A 26 4.30 12.65 15.21
N TYR A 27 4.22 11.41 15.70
CA TYR A 27 5.38 10.74 16.30
C TYR A 27 6.28 10.13 15.21
N ILE A 28 7.49 10.67 15.10
CA ILE A 28 8.55 10.23 14.19
C ILE A 28 9.44 9.24 14.94
N GLY A 29 9.12 7.95 14.76
CA GLY A 29 10.09 6.87 14.96
C GLY A 29 10.57 6.33 13.61
N SER A 30 11.19 5.15 13.60
CA SER A 30 11.56 4.42 12.39
C SER A 30 10.40 4.15 11.41
N LYS A 31 9.15 4.45 11.77
CA LYS A 31 7.89 4.36 10.98
C LYS A 31 7.35 5.75 10.61
N ALA A 32 6.71 5.91 9.45
CA ALA A 32 5.94 7.12 9.13
C ALA A 32 4.49 6.93 9.61
N LEU A 33 4.05 7.75 10.56
CA LEU A 33 2.71 7.72 11.15
C LEU A 33 1.99 9.05 10.86
N ILE A 34 0.82 8.99 10.21
CA ILE A 34 -0.09 10.14 10.08
C ILE A 34 -1.36 9.76 10.85
N LYS A 35 -1.74 10.55 11.85
CA LYS A 35 -2.95 10.35 12.65
C LYS A 35 -3.87 11.55 12.49
N SER A 36 -5.15 11.28 12.29
CA SER A 36 -6.26 12.24 12.30
C SER A 36 -7.37 11.68 13.20
N LYS A 37 -8.34 12.53 13.56
CA LYS A 37 -9.54 12.11 14.32
C LYS A 37 -10.26 10.93 13.65
N LYS A 38 -10.40 10.97 12.32
CA LYS A 38 -11.16 9.98 11.54
C LYS A 38 -10.31 8.82 10.97
N SER A 39 -8.99 8.94 10.96
CA SER A 39 -8.16 7.94 10.26
C SER A 39 -6.69 7.92 10.70
N ILE A 40 -6.03 6.78 10.50
CA ILE A 40 -4.60 6.58 10.73
C ILE A 40 -3.96 6.00 9.49
N TYR A 41 -2.73 6.43 9.19
CA TYR A 41 -1.84 5.82 8.22
C TYR A 41 -0.50 5.46 8.86
N ILE A 42 -0.03 4.24 8.61
CA ILE A 42 1.28 3.74 9.05
C ILE A 42 1.99 3.13 7.84
N SER A 43 3.24 3.51 7.60
CA SER A 43 4.06 2.85 6.58
C SER A 43 5.22 2.08 7.21
N PHE A 44 5.37 0.81 6.83
CA PHE A 44 6.47 -0.07 7.26
C PHE A 44 7.57 -0.23 6.19
N SER A 45 7.45 0.46 5.05
CA SER A 45 8.37 0.38 3.90
C SER A 45 9.38 1.54 3.81
N LEU A 46 9.12 2.66 4.50
CA LEU A 46 9.84 3.92 4.28
C LEU A 46 11.15 4.04 5.07
N THR A 47 12.27 4.18 4.35
CA THR A 47 13.57 4.59 4.92
C THR A 47 13.53 6.05 5.38
N PRO A 48 14.28 6.44 6.44
CA PRO A 48 14.27 7.80 7.00
C PRO A 48 14.44 8.96 5.99
N GLU A 49 15.26 8.79 4.97
CA GLU A 49 15.53 9.82 3.94
C GLU A 49 14.33 10.08 3.00
N LYS A 50 13.63 9.02 2.58
CA LYS A 50 12.40 9.12 1.79
C LYS A 50 11.24 9.74 2.59
N LYS A 51 11.34 9.78 3.94
CA LYS A 51 10.35 10.44 4.81
C LYS A 51 10.33 11.96 4.60
N LYS A 52 11.48 12.61 4.42
CA LYS A 52 11.56 14.07 4.16
C LYS A 52 10.93 14.45 2.80
N ALA A 53 11.13 13.62 1.77
CA ALA A 53 10.56 13.84 0.43
C ALA A 53 9.03 13.61 0.35
N ILE A 54 8.49 12.71 1.17
CA ILE A 54 7.04 12.50 1.28
C ILE A 54 6.34 13.69 1.96
N VAL A 55 6.98 14.28 2.97
CA VAL A 55 6.47 15.45 3.68
C VAL A 55 6.43 16.69 2.75
N SER A 56 7.34 16.81 1.78
CA SER A 56 7.29 17.91 0.80
C SER A 56 6.22 17.73 -0.28
N ILE A 57 5.92 16.50 -0.71
CA ILE A 57 4.80 16.21 -1.65
C ILE A 57 3.43 16.46 -0.99
N GLY A 58 3.34 16.29 0.34
CA GLY A 58 2.16 16.61 1.14
C GLY A 58 1.84 18.11 1.26
N ARG A 59 2.72 19.03 0.81
CA ARG A 59 2.48 20.48 0.90
C ARG A 59 1.29 20.98 0.05
N GLY A 60 0.77 20.15 -0.85
CA GLY A 60 -0.50 20.40 -1.58
C GLY A 60 -1.76 19.83 -0.89
N MET A 61 -1.63 19.07 0.20
CA MET A 61 -2.78 18.65 1.01
C MET A 61 -3.17 19.81 1.93
N LYS A 62 -4.33 20.43 1.68
CA LYS A 62 -4.95 21.35 2.65
C LYS A 62 -5.34 20.55 3.89
N ILE A 63 -4.47 20.53 4.90
CA ILE A 63 -4.75 19.99 6.23
C ILE A 63 -5.63 21.02 6.95
N LEU A 64 -6.91 21.06 6.58
CA LEU A 64 -7.88 21.91 7.26
C LEU A 64 -8.22 21.27 8.62
N ARG A 65 -7.77 21.91 9.70
CA ARG A 65 -8.22 21.66 11.09
C ARG A 65 -8.09 20.22 11.61
N GLY A 66 -7.07 19.47 11.17
CA GLY A 66 -6.76 18.12 11.70
C GLY A 66 -7.71 16.99 11.29
N ASN A 67 -8.67 17.26 10.38
CA ASN A 67 -9.56 16.25 9.81
C ASN A 67 -9.07 15.83 8.43
N ILE A 68 -8.35 14.71 8.35
CA ILE A 68 -7.97 14.09 7.09
C ILE A 68 -9.03 13.05 6.74
N GLU A 69 -9.73 13.29 5.64
CA GLU A 69 -10.67 12.31 5.10
C GLU A 69 -9.94 11.01 4.71
N PRO A 70 -10.44 9.83 5.11
CA PRO A 70 -9.76 8.55 4.86
C PRO A 70 -9.39 8.32 3.38
N SER A 71 -10.22 8.83 2.47
CA SER A 71 -9.99 8.75 1.02
C SER A 71 -8.65 9.34 0.56
N TYR A 72 -8.15 10.40 1.22
CA TYR A 72 -6.85 11.00 0.90
C TYR A 72 -5.69 10.11 1.35
N LEU A 73 -5.77 9.51 2.54
CA LEU A 73 -4.74 8.59 3.02
C LEU A 73 -4.65 7.34 2.15
N ILE A 74 -5.79 6.84 1.67
CA ILE A 74 -5.85 5.70 0.74
C ILE A 74 -5.16 6.07 -0.59
N GLN A 75 -5.45 7.24 -1.14
CA GLN A 75 -4.79 7.70 -2.38
C GLN A 75 -3.30 7.94 -2.20
N PHE A 76 -2.90 8.51 -1.07
CA PHE A 76 -1.51 8.69 -0.73
C PHE A 76 -0.78 7.34 -0.68
N ALA A 77 -1.34 6.36 0.03
CA ALA A 77 -0.78 5.01 0.13
C ALA A 77 -0.68 4.31 -1.24
N LEU A 78 -1.72 4.44 -2.07
CA LEU A 78 -1.73 3.93 -3.45
C LEU A 78 -0.61 4.56 -4.27
N ASN A 79 -0.41 5.87 -4.16
CA ASN A 79 0.64 6.58 -4.88
C ASN A 79 2.05 6.15 -4.45
N VAL A 80 2.29 6.02 -3.15
CA VAL A 80 3.57 5.52 -2.63
C VAL A 80 3.84 4.10 -3.12
N SER A 81 2.88 3.19 -2.93
CA SER A 81 3.03 1.78 -3.31
C SER A 81 3.18 1.62 -4.82
N ARG A 82 2.43 2.38 -5.62
CA ARG A 82 2.54 2.46 -7.08
C ARG A 82 3.92 2.91 -7.51
N ASN A 83 4.46 3.97 -6.92
CA ASN A 83 5.78 4.48 -7.29
C ASN A 83 6.87 3.46 -6.97
N VAL A 84 6.81 2.79 -5.82
CA VAL A 84 7.73 1.70 -5.47
C VAL A 84 7.61 0.54 -6.45
N ALA A 85 6.38 0.11 -6.76
CA ALA A 85 6.10 -0.94 -7.73
C ALA A 85 6.66 -0.60 -9.12
N ARG A 86 6.41 0.63 -9.61
CA ARG A 86 6.93 1.13 -10.89
C ARG A 86 8.45 1.18 -10.94
N ILE A 87 9.12 1.64 -9.88
CA ILE A 87 10.60 1.67 -9.83
C ILE A 87 11.17 0.25 -9.95
N ARG A 88 10.55 -0.74 -9.27
CA ARG A 88 10.95 -2.15 -9.41
C ARG A 88 10.71 -2.67 -10.83
N GLY A 89 9.60 -2.32 -11.44
CA GLY A 89 9.29 -2.67 -12.83
C GLY A 89 10.23 -2.05 -13.84
N LYS A 90 10.62 -0.78 -13.67
CA LYS A 90 11.58 -0.08 -14.55
C LYS A 90 12.91 -0.82 -14.68
N ARG A 91 13.38 -1.50 -13.62
CA ARG A 91 14.60 -2.33 -13.68
C ARG A 91 14.46 -3.58 -14.56
N LYS A 92 13.23 -3.98 -14.91
CA LYS A 92 12.91 -5.21 -15.65
C LYS A 92 12.25 -4.98 -17.01
N ILE A 93 11.81 -3.76 -17.34
CA ILE A 93 11.16 -3.47 -18.62
C ILE A 93 12.21 -3.52 -19.74
N ARG A 94 12.18 -4.60 -20.53
CA ARG A 94 12.76 -4.71 -21.89
C ARG A 94 11.73 -4.39 -23.01
N ALA A 95 10.48 -4.05 -22.66
CA ALA A 95 9.41 -3.86 -23.64
C ALA A 95 9.47 -2.48 -24.32
N LYS A 96 8.87 -2.35 -25.52
CA LYS A 96 8.72 -1.11 -26.34
C LYS A 96 8.23 0.05 -25.47
N ALA A 97 9.17 0.80 -24.92
CA ALA A 97 8.92 2.03 -24.21
C ALA A 97 9.29 3.20 -25.13
N HIS A 98 8.65 4.35 -24.95
CA HIS A 98 9.05 5.55 -25.67
C HIS A 98 10.44 5.96 -25.19
N VAL A 99 11.34 6.18 -26.14
CA VAL A 99 12.61 6.86 -25.87
C VAL A 99 12.25 8.31 -25.54
N ILE A 100 12.55 8.74 -24.33
CA ILE A 100 12.31 10.12 -23.90
C ILE A 100 13.57 10.97 -23.95
N ASP A 101 14.72 10.33 -23.78
CA ASP A 101 16.00 11.00 -23.68
C ASP A 101 17.12 9.97 -23.88
N TYR A 102 18.35 10.33 -23.52
CA TYR A 102 19.51 9.47 -23.48
C TYR A 102 20.23 9.56 -22.13
N THR A 103 21.07 8.58 -21.82
CA THR A 103 21.88 8.53 -20.60
C THR A 103 23.23 7.84 -20.87
N LEU A 104 24.14 7.88 -19.91
CA LEU A 104 25.37 7.09 -19.99
C LEU A 104 25.06 5.59 -19.92
N PRO A 105 25.77 4.73 -20.68
CA PRO A 105 25.62 3.29 -20.55
C PRO A 105 26.06 2.82 -19.16
N HIS A 106 25.17 2.14 -18.43
CA HIS A 106 25.47 1.59 -17.08
C HIS A 106 25.65 0.06 -17.07
N SER A 107 25.44 -0.61 -18.21
CA SER A 107 25.51 -2.07 -18.34
C SER A 107 26.22 -2.49 -19.61
N LYS A 108 26.85 -3.67 -19.62
CA LYS A 108 27.56 -4.23 -20.79
C LYS A 108 26.67 -4.39 -22.02
N TYR A 109 25.37 -4.64 -21.82
CA TYR A 109 24.38 -4.76 -22.88
C TYR A 109 23.33 -3.66 -22.74
N TYR A 110 23.18 -2.81 -23.75
CA TYR A 110 22.21 -1.71 -23.77
C TYR A 110 21.84 -1.35 -25.21
N LYS A 111 20.73 -0.62 -25.38
CA LYS A 111 20.30 -0.12 -26.69
C LYS A 111 20.86 1.28 -26.91
N VAL A 112 21.78 1.39 -27.86
CA VAL A 112 22.44 2.65 -28.23
C VAL A 112 21.40 3.68 -28.69
N SER A 113 21.65 4.94 -28.35
CA SER A 113 20.96 6.12 -28.88
C SER A 113 21.83 6.71 -30.00
N PRO A 114 21.56 6.41 -31.29
CA PRO A 114 22.48 6.77 -32.36
C PRO A 114 22.64 8.28 -32.48
N SER A 115 21.53 9.03 -32.49
CA SER A 115 21.57 10.49 -32.62
C SER A 115 22.23 11.19 -31.44
N ALA A 116 22.07 10.71 -30.21
CA ALA A 116 22.78 11.27 -29.06
C ALA A 116 24.27 10.92 -29.06
N THR A 117 24.62 9.70 -29.48
CA THR A 117 26.02 9.25 -29.61
C THR A 117 26.76 10.04 -30.67
N LEU A 118 26.15 10.22 -31.86
CA LEU A 118 26.71 11.00 -32.95
C LEU A 118 26.91 12.48 -32.55
N ARG A 119 25.91 13.09 -31.90
CA ARG A 119 26.04 14.46 -31.37
C ARG A 119 27.17 14.58 -30.36
N LYS A 120 27.39 13.56 -29.52
CA LYS A 120 28.45 13.60 -28.51
C LYS A 120 29.84 13.41 -29.14
N SER A 121 29.99 12.49 -30.08
CA SER A 121 31.21 12.30 -30.87
C SER A 121 31.57 13.59 -31.63
N ALA A 122 30.60 14.26 -32.26
CA ALA A 122 30.83 15.55 -32.90
C ALA A 122 31.24 16.64 -31.91
N ALA A 123 30.57 16.75 -30.75
CA ALA A 123 30.91 17.72 -29.71
C ALA A 123 32.29 17.46 -29.06
N ASN A 124 32.78 16.22 -29.12
CA ASN A 124 34.11 15.83 -28.64
C ASN A 124 35.17 15.88 -29.76
N PHE A 125 34.83 16.36 -30.97
CA PHE A 125 35.70 16.38 -32.15
C PHE A 125 36.24 15.00 -32.59
N ASN A 126 35.54 13.92 -32.23
CA ASN A 126 35.90 12.56 -32.60
C ASN A 126 35.27 12.12 -33.94
N PHE A 127 34.21 12.80 -34.40
CA PHE A 127 33.45 12.40 -35.60
C PHE A 127 34.33 12.45 -36.87
N PRO A 128 34.32 11.43 -37.76
CA PRO A 128 33.36 10.32 -37.87
C PRO A 128 33.61 9.10 -36.97
N GLU A 129 34.69 9.09 -36.19
CA GLU A 129 35.00 8.01 -35.27
C GLU A 129 34.12 8.09 -34.00
N ILE A 130 33.63 6.94 -33.52
CA ILE A 130 32.83 6.85 -32.30
C ILE A 130 33.68 6.18 -31.22
N ARG A 131 34.05 6.94 -30.18
CA ARG A 131 34.78 6.41 -29.03
C ARG A 131 33.83 5.90 -27.93
N PRO A 132 34.30 5.01 -27.04
CA PRO A 132 33.47 4.52 -25.93
C PRO A 132 32.85 5.61 -25.05
N GLU A 133 33.55 6.73 -24.83
CA GLU A 133 33.05 7.90 -24.08
C GLU A 133 31.89 8.65 -24.77
N ASP A 134 31.76 8.50 -26.08
CA ASP A 134 30.70 9.14 -26.87
C ASP A 134 29.39 8.36 -26.80
N LEU A 135 29.46 7.08 -26.45
CA LEU A 135 28.30 6.18 -26.43
C LEU A 135 27.22 6.69 -25.47
N ARG A 136 25.99 6.75 -25.98
CA ARG A 136 24.79 7.07 -25.20
C ARG A 136 23.78 5.95 -25.33
N ALA A 137 23.12 5.61 -24.22
CA ALA A 137 22.03 4.65 -24.17
C ALA A 137 20.68 5.36 -24.24
N ASN A 138 19.70 4.77 -24.93
CA ASN A 138 18.34 5.29 -24.92
C ASN A 138 17.76 5.26 -23.50
N LEU A 139 17.25 6.39 -23.02
CA LEU A 139 16.46 6.48 -21.81
C LEU A 139 14.99 6.25 -22.16
N TYR A 140 14.46 5.15 -21.64
CA TYR A 140 13.08 4.75 -21.89
C TYR A 140 12.15 5.23 -20.76
N MET A 141 11.03 5.86 -21.14
CA MET A 141 9.92 6.12 -20.21
C MET A 141 8.76 5.17 -20.52
N GLY A 142 8.77 4.02 -19.83
CA GLY A 142 7.57 3.22 -19.64
C GLY A 142 6.84 3.66 -18.37
N ARG A 143 5.53 3.93 -18.45
CA ARG A 143 4.68 3.84 -17.25
C ARG A 143 4.61 2.36 -16.89
N GLY A 144 5.31 1.92 -15.84
CA GLY A 144 5.16 0.56 -15.32
C GLY A 144 3.67 0.30 -15.10
N LYS A 145 3.14 -0.72 -15.79
CA LYS A 145 1.72 -1.05 -15.77
C LYS A 145 1.42 -1.64 -14.39
N VAL A 146 0.54 -1.02 -13.61
CA VAL A 146 0.20 -1.52 -12.27
C VAL A 146 -1.09 -2.32 -12.33
N SER A 147 -1.16 -3.38 -11.51
CA SER A 147 -2.35 -4.21 -11.33
C SER A 147 -2.72 -4.21 -9.84
N LEU A 148 -3.79 -3.51 -9.48
CA LEU A 148 -4.32 -3.47 -8.12
C LEU A 148 -5.19 -4.71 -7.90
N ILE A 149 -4.80 -5.54 -6.94
CA ILE A 149 -5.53 -6.75 -6.55
C ILE A 149 -6.22 -6.48 -5.24
N ILE A 150 -7.51 -6.22 -5.29
CA ILE A 150 -8.32 -5.92 -4.12
C ILE A 150 -8.82 -7.23 -3.52
N VAL A 151 -8.50 -7.47 -2.26
CA VAL A 151 -9.04 -8.54 -1.44
C VAL A 151 -10.03 -7.90 -0.47
N LEU A 152 -11.31 -8.19 -0.67
CA LEU A 152 -12.39 -7.71 0.16
C LEU A 152 -12.88 -8.85 1.06
N ASP A 153 -12.90 -8.57 2.36
CA ASP A 153 -13.57 -9.41 3.33
C ASP A 153 -15.09 -9.22 3.22
N SER A 154 -15.84 -10.32 3.15
CA SER A 154 -17.31 -10.28 3.08
C SER A 154 -18.01 -10.92 4.28
N SER A 155 -17.35 -10.88 5.44
CA SER A 155 -17.98 -11.16 6.74
C SER A 155 -19.31 -10.43 6.90
N ALA A 156 -20.23 -11.02 7.66
CA ALA A 156 -21.42 -10.34 8.15
C ALA A 156 -21.08 -9.01 8.88
N SER A 157 -20.00 -8.97 9.66
CA SER A 157 -19.53 -7.75 10.35
C SER A 157 -19.13 -6.60 9.40
N MET A 158 -18.84 -6.91 8.13
CA MET A 158 -18.49 -5.90 7.13
C MET A 158 -19.71 -5.08 6.67
N ILE A 159 -20.94 -5.46 7.02
CA ILE A 159 -22.14 -4.65 6.76
C ILE A 159 -22.03 -3.27 7.40
N TYR A 160 -21.51 -3.21 8.63
CA TYR A 160 -21.28 -1.95 9.35
C TYR A 160 -20.13 -1.14 8.75
N SER A 161 -19.25 -1.79 7.98
CA SER A 161 -18.08 -1.18 7.32
C SER A 161 -18.39 -0.63 5.92
N ILE A 162 -19.63 -0.69 5.45
CA ILE A 162 -20.00 -0.35 4.05
C ILE A 162 -19.55 1.05 3.64
N ARG A 163 -19.66 2.04 4.54
CA ARG A 163 -19.20 3.42 4.29
C ARG A 163 -17.69 3.49 4.09
N GLY A 164 -16.93 2.74 4.89
CA GLY A 164 -15.48 2.60 4.76
C GLY A 164 -15.07 1.94 3.44
N ILE A 165 -15.77 0.88 3.04
CA ILE A 165 -15.55 0.18 1.76
C ILE A 165 -15.83 1.11 0.58
N ILE A 166 -16.97 1.81 0.56
CA ILE A 166 -17.32 2.77 -0.50
C ILE A 166 -16.26 3.89 -0.58
N THR A 167 -15.80 4.39 0.57
CA THR A 167 -14.75 5.42 0.63
C THR A 167 -13.45 4.91 0.02
N ALA A 168 -13.05 3.68 0.34
CA ALA A 168 -11.89 3.04 -0.24
C ALA A 168 -12.03 2.81 -1.74
N PHE A 169 -13.17 2.31 -2.21
CA PHE A 169 -13.43 2.08 -3.62
C PHE A 169 -13.44 3.38 -4.43
N LYS A 170 -14.05 4.46 -3.92
CA LYS A 170 -14.01 5.79 -4.57
C LYS A 170 -12.56 6.28 -4.71
N ALA A 171 -11.76 6.15 -3.65
CA ALA A 171 -10.35 6.54 -3.64
C ALA A 171 -9.51 5.71 -4.63
N ILE A 172 -9.68 4.39 -4.62
CA ILE A 172 -8.98 3.47 -5.53
C ILE A 172 -9.41 3.73 -6.98
N SER A 173 -10.71 3.91 -7.22
CA SER A 173 -11.28 4.14 -8.56
C SER A 173 -10.73 5.41 -9.20
N ARG A 174 -10.71 6.52 -8.44
CA ARG A 174 -10.14 7.80 -8.89
C ARG A 174 -8.70 7.61 -9.35
N GLU A 175 -7.92 6.90 -8.54
CA GLU A 175 -6.50 6.73 -8.78
C GLU A 175 -6.20 5.73 -9.91
N ALA A 176 -6.95 4.62 -9.98
CA ALA A 176 -6.83 3.61 -11.02
C ALA A 176 -7.20 4.15 -12.40
N ARG A 177 -8.30 4.92 -12.49
CA ARG A 177 -8.72 5.58 -13.75
C ARG A 177 -7.66 6.58 -14.23
N LYS A 178 -7.18 7.45 -13.33
CA LYS A 178 -6.15 8.46 -13.64
C LYS A 178 -4.88 7.83 -14.22
N HIS A 179 -4.48 6.67 -13.69
CA HIS A 179 -3.23 6.01 -14.08
C HIS A 179 -3.38 4.85 -15.06
N ARG A 180 -4.62 4.54 -15.49
CA ARG A 180 -4.97 3.37 -16.30
C ARG A 180 -4.43 2.06 -15.71
N ASP A 181 -4.48 1.96 -14.38
CA ASP A 181 -4.08 0.75 -13.67
C ASP A 181 -5.16 -0.32 -13.86
N ARG A 182 -4.75 -1.60 -13.93
CA ARG A 182 -5.71 -2.70 -13.86
C ARG A 182 -6.20 -2.86 -12.44
N VAL A 183 -7.44 -3.27 -12.27
CA VAL A 183 -8.06 -3.58 -10.99
C VAL A 183 -8.72 -4.95 -11.05
N SER A 184 -8.63 -5.69 -9.96
CA SER A 184 -9.31 -6.98 -9.77
C SER A 184 -9.91 -7.02 -8.38
N LEU A 185 -10.98 -7.81 -8.22
CA LEU A 185 -11.68 -8.01 -6.97
C LEU A 185 -11.71 -9.50 -6.63
N ILE A 186 -11.20 -9.81 -5.46
CA ILE A 186 -11.28 -11.10 -4.81
C ILE A 186 -12.18 -10.90 -3.58
N VAL A 187 -13.18 -11.75 -3.44
CA VAL A 187 -14.09 -11.70 -2.30
C VAL A 187 -14.01 -13.02 -1.53
N SER A 188 -13.90 -12.91 -0.21
CA SER A 188 -13.80 -14.04 0.72
C SER A 188 -15.21 -14.50 1.14
N LYS A 189 -15.76 -15.52 0.48
CA LYS A 189 -17.15 -15.97 0.61
C LYS A 189 -17.22 -17.42 1.12
N GLY A 190 -18.12 -17.70 2.07
CA GLY A 190 -18.26 -19.01 2.73
C GLY A 190 -16.93 -19.49 3.32
N PHE A 191 -16.53 -20.73 3.02
CA PHE A 191 -15.27 -21.31 3.48
C PHE A 191 -14.07 -21.02 2.56
N GLY A 192 -14.26 -20.19 1.52
CA GLY A 192 -13.25 -19.97 0.49
C GLY A 192 -13.22 -18.55 -0.06
N SER A 193 -12.66 -18.38 -1.24
CA SER A 193 -12.62 -17.09 -1.89
C SER A 193 -12.85 -17.23 -3.38
N VAL A 194 -13.36 -16.19 -4.01
CA VAL A 194 -13.62 -16.16 -5.45
C VAL A 194 -13.06 -14.89 -6.07
N ILE A 195 -12.57 -14.99 -7.30
CA ILE A 195 -12.19 -13.82 -8.09
C ILE A 195 -13.47 -13.29 -8.74
N ALA A 196 -14.13 -12.35 -8.07
CA ALA A 196 -15.36 -11.72 -8.57
C ALA A 196 -15.11 -10.91 -9.85
N GLN A 197 -13.92 -10.33 -9.99
CA GLN A 197 -13.51 -9.60 -11.18
C GLN A 197 -12.03 -9.83 -11.48
N PHE A 198 -11.73 -10.37 -12.66
CA PHE A 198 -10.35 -10.48 -13.16
C PHE A 198 -9.76 -9.10 -13.53
N PRO A 199 -8.42 -8.95 -13.56
CA PRO A 199 -7.75 -7.68 -13.82
C PRO A 199 -8.25 -6.96 -15.08
N THR A 200 -8.90 -5.81 -14.89
CA THR A 200 -9.46 -4.97 -15.94
C THR A 200 -9.13 -3.50 -15.70
N THR A 201 -9.03 -2.67 -16.75
CA THR A 201 -8.92 -1.22 -16.58
C THR A 201 -10.28 -0.56 -16.30
N ASN A 202 -11.38 -1.27 -16.53
CA ASN A 202 -12.73 -0.76 -16.29
C ASN A 202 -13.15 -1.03 -14.85
N PHE A 203 -13.00 -0.01 -13.99
CA PHE A 203 -13.40 -0.08 -12.59
C PHE A 203 -14.92 -0.27 -12.40
N ASN A 204 -15.75 0.13 -13.36
CA ASN A 204 -17.20 0.02 -13.21
C ASN A 204 -17.67 -1.44 -13.18
N LEU A 205 -16.96 -2.34 -13.89
CA LEU A 205 -17.22 -3.78 -13.82
C LEU A 205 -17.02 -4.31 -12.40
N LEU A 206 -15.98 -3.83 -11.71
CA LEU A 206 -15.71 -4.20 -10.32
C LEU A 206 -16.83 -3.73 -9.39
N LEU A 207 -17.31 -2.50 -9.55
CA LEU A 207 -18.42 -1.95 -8.76
C LEU A 207 -19.73 -2.71 -8.98
N GLY A 208 -20.06 -3.04 -10.23
CA GLY A 208 -21.25 -3.83 -10.54
C GLY A 208 -21.18 -5.25 -9.98
N LYS A 209 -19.98 -5.86 -9.96
CA LYS A 209 -19.78 -7.16 -9.29
C LYS A 209 -19.89 -7.03 -7.77
N PHE A 210 -19.34 -5.97 -7.17
CA PHE A 210 -19.47 -5.75 -5.73
C PHE A 210 -20.92 -5.65 -5.28
N THR A 211 -21.79 -4.93 -6.00
CA THR A 211 -23.22 -4.82 -5.65
C THR A 211 -23.96 -6.16 -5.72
N SER A 212 -23.46 -7.12 -6.50
CA SER A 212 -24.03 -8.47 -6.60
C SER A 212 -23.50 -9.47 -5.56
N VAL A 213 -22.46 -9.09 -4.79
CA VAL A 213 -21.85 -9.99 -3.80
C VAL A 213 -22.56 -9.79 -2.46
N GLY A 214 -23.31 -10.81 -2.03
CA GLY A 214 -23.89 -10.89 -0.69
C GLY A 214 -22.81 -11.01 0.40
N LEU A 215 -23.14 -10.54 1.61
CA LEU A 215 -22.32 -10.72 2.81
C LEU A 215 -22.70 -12.05 3.48
N GLU A 216 -21.72 -12.80 3.97
CA GLU A 216 -21.89 -14.12 4.60
C GLU A 216 -21.13 -14.22 5.93
N ASP A 217 -21.44 -15.22 6.75
CA ASP A 217 -20.97 -15.31 8.14
C ASP A 217 -19.48 -15.67 8.31
N PHE A 218 -18.86 -16.28 7.30
CA PHE A 218 -17.46 -16.75 7.36
C PHE A 218 -16.46 -15.78 6.72
N THR A 219 -15.25 -15.71 7.31
CA THR A 219 -14.13 -14.83 6.91
C THR A 219 -12.87 -15.61 6.55
N PRO A 220 -12.84 -16.26 5.39
CA PRO A 220 -11.66 -16.96 4.87
C PRO A 220 -10.64 -15.97 4.26
N LEU A 221 -10.21 -14.98 5.05
CA LEU A 221 -9.22 -13.98 4.64
C LEU A 221 -7.92 -14.63 4.15
N ALA A 222 -7.47 -15.71 4.81
CA ALA A 222 -6.29 -16.46 4.38
C ALA A 222 -6.44 -17.02 2.96
N SER A 223 -7.60 -17.56 2.60
CA SER A 223 -7.92 -18.03 1.25
C SER A 223 -7.90 -16.86 0.25
N GLY A 224 -8.53 -15.73 0.59
CA GLY A 224 -8.54 -14.52 -0.24
C GLY A 224 -7.12 -14.00 -0.53
N LEU A 225 -6.28 -13.91 0.50
CA LEU A 225 -4.87 -13.53 0.35
C LEU A 225 -4.08 -14.54 -0.48
N TYR A 226 -4.35 -15.83 -0.33
CA TYR A 226 -3.65 -16.87 -1.08
C TYR A 226 -3.98 -16.79 -2.58
N ARG A 227 -5.25 -16.55 -2.91
CA ARG A 227 -5.66 -16.26 -4.30
C ARG A 227 -5.05 -14.98 -4.83
N ALA A 228 -4.96 -13.94 -4.00
CA ALA A 228 -4.30 -12.68 -4.38
C ALA A 228 -2.82 -12.86 -4.68
N LEU A 229 -2.11 -13.66 -3.87
CA LEU A 229 -0.72 -14.03 -4.09
C LEU A 229 -0.55 -14.73 -5.46
N ASN A 230 -1.40 -15.71 -5.75
CA ASN A 230 -1.36 -16.44 -7.01
C ASN A 230 -1.68 -15.54 -8.22
N LEU A 231 -2.67 -14.65 -8.09
CA LEU A 231 -3.02 -13.68 -9.12
C LEU A 231 -1.88 -12.65 -9.33
N ALA A 232 -1.24 -12.19 -8.26
CA ALA A 232 -0.09 -11.29 -8.32
C ALA A 232 1.09 -11.92 -9.08
N ILE A 233 1.37 -13.21 -8.83
CA ILE A 233 2.39 -13.95 -9.59
C ILE A 233 2.04 -13.99 -11.08
N LYS A 234 0.78 -14.26 -11.42
CA LYS A 234 0.30 -14.28 -12.82
C LYS A 234 0.42 -12.92 -13.49
N GLU A 235 -0.03 -11.84 -12.84
CA GLU A 235 0.04 -10.48 -13.39
C GLU A 235 1.49 -10.00 -13.55
N LYS A 236 2.37 -10.38 -12.61
CA LYS A 236 3.81 -10.12 -12.72
C LYS A 236 4.45 -10.79 -13.94
N ARG A 237 4.03 -12.02 -14.27
CA ARG A 237 4.48 -12.71 -15.49
C ARG A 237 3.98 -12.00 -16.76
N LYS A 238 2.82 -11.35 -16.72
CA LYS A 238 2.27 -10.53 -17.83
C LYS A 238 2.90 -9.13 -17.93
N GLY A 239 3.91 -8.82 -17.12
CA GLY A 239 4.61 -7.52 -17.13
C GLY A 239 3.87 -6.40 -16.39
N TYR A 240 2.91 -6.74 -15.53
CA TYR A 240 2.30 -5.79 -14.60
C TYR A 240 3.01 -5.84 -13.26
N GLU A 241 3.10 -4.72 -12.56
CA GLU A 241 3.59 -4.66 -11.18
C GLU A 241 2.39 -4.70 -10.23
N PRO A 242 2.15 -5.83 -9.53
CA PRO A 242 0.95 -5.97 -8.72
C PRO A 242 1.10 -5.28 -7.36
N VAL A 243 0.00 -4.68 -6.90
CA VAL A 243 -0.16 -4.14 -5.55
C VAL A 243 -1.39 -4.80 -4.93
N ILE A 244 -1.21 -5.48 -3.79
CA ILE A 244 -2.31 -6.15 -3.09
C ILE A 244 -2.93 -5.14 -2.12
N VAL A 245 -4.24 -4.92 -2.24
CA VAL A 245 -5.01 -4.03 -1.39
C VAL A 245 -5.99 -4.88 -0.58
N ILE A 246 -5.81 -4.93 0.74
CA ILE A 246 -6.63 -5.72 1.66
C ILE A 246 -7.63 -4.77 2.32
N ILE A 247 -8.92 -5.10 2.26
CA ILE A 247 -10.00 -4.34 2.91
C ILE A 247 -10.77 -5.31 3.82
N SER A 248 -10.64 -5.14 5.13
CA SER A 248 -11.20 -6.05 6.14
C SER A 248 -11.31 -5.33 7.50
N ASP A 249 -12.12 -5.86 8.40
CA ASP A 249 -12.13 -5.48 9.82
C ASP A 249 -11.17 -6.34 10.68
N GLY A 250 -10.54 -7.34 10.05
CA GLY A 250 -9.50 -8.19 10.62
C GLY A 250 -10.01 -9.40 11.40
N ASN A 251 -11.32 -9.67 11.38
CA ASN A 251 -11.85 -10.86 12.02
C ASN A 251 -11.63 -12.09 11.13
N VAL A 252 -10.86 -13.08 11.59
CA VAL A 252 -10.54 -14.29 10.81
C VAL A 252 -11.01 -15.52 11.55
N ASN A 253 -11.80 -16.38 10.88
CA ASN A 253 -12.35 -17.60 11.49
C ASN A 253 -12.11 -18.87 10.66
N VAL A 254 -11.67 -18.77 9.40
CA VAL A 254 -11.41 -19.94 8.55
C VAL A 254 -9.90 -20.05 8.20
N PRO A 255 -9.22 -21.14 8.62
CA PRO A 255 -7.84 -21.41 8.22
C PRO A 255 -7.76 -21.95 6.78
N LEU A 256 -6.55 -22.02 6.23
CA LEU A 256 -6.33 -22.77 4.99
C LEU A 256 -6.41 -24.28 5.28
N GLU A 257 -6.96 -25.05 4.34
CA GLU A 257 -7.04 -26.53 4.44
C GLU A 257 -5.67 -27.17 4.70
N ARG A 258 -4.61 -26.58 4.13
CA ARG A 258 -3.24 -27.05 4.29
C ARG A 258 -2.32 -25.92 4.70
N ARG A 259 -1.46 -26.18 5.69
CA ARG A 259 -0.36 -25.28 6.05
C ARG A 259 0.63 -25.15 4.88
N LEU A 260 1.01 -23.91 4.61
CA LEU A 260 1.96 -23.56 3.56
C LEU A 260 3.40 -23.49 4.09
N TYR A 261 3.56 -23.41 5.41
CA TYR A 261 4.85 -23.19 6.05
C TYR A 261 4.97 -23.93 7.39
N SER A 262 6.17 -24.39 7.72
CA SER A 262 6.43 -25.13 8.97
C SER A 262 6.54 -24.23 10.19
N LYS A 263 6.94 -22.96 10.02
CA LYS A 263 7.11 -22.02 11.13
C LYS A 263 5.76 -21.50 11.62
N ARG A 264 5.54 -21.57 12.95
CA ARG A 264 4.40 -20.93 13.61
C ARG A 264 4.65 -19.44 13.87
N PHE A 265 3.64 -18.64 13.56
CA PHE A 265 3.51 -17.21 13.87
C PHE A 265 2.40 -16.94 14.89
N SER A 266 1.41 -17.84 15.01
CA SER A 266 0.30 -17.78 15.96
C SER A 266 -0.11 -19.18 16.41
N LEU A 267 -0.79 -19.26 17.56
CA LEU A 267 -1.44 -20.48 18.04
C LEU A 267 -2.78 -20.72 17.32
N ASP A 268 -3.53 -19.65 17.06
CA ASP A 268 -4.78 -19.70 16.32
C ASP A 268 -4.55 -20.11 14.84
N PRO A 269 -5.20 -21.19 14.34
CA PRO A 269 -4.99 -21.69 12.98
C PRO A 269 -5.35 -20.70 11.87
N SER A 270 -6.38 -19.87 12.08
CA SER A 270 -6.90 -18.91 11.09
C SER A 270 -5.96 -17.70 10.96
N ILE A 271 -5.51 -17.18 12.10
CA ILE A 271 -4.46 -16.15 12.17
C ILE A 271 -3.16 -16.69 11.60
N GLN A 272 -2.77 -17.91 11.98
CA GLN A 272 -1.56 -18.57 11.48
C GLN A 272 -1.58 -18.63 9.95
N SER A 273 -2.65 -19.16 9.37
CA SER A 273 -2.82 -19.27 7.91
C SER A 273 -2.72 -17.91 7.21
N THR A 274 -3.33 -16.88 7.79
CA THR A 274 -3.31 -15.51 7.26
C THR A 274 -1.89 -14.94 7.26
N LEU A 275 -1.13 -15.13 8.34
CA LEU A 275 0.25 -14.67 8.48
C LEU A 275 1.21 -15.46 7.58
N GLU A 276 0.99 -16.77 7.39
CA GLU A 276 1.77 -17.57 6.43
C GLU A 276 1.69 -16.98 5.01
N VAL A 277 0.48 -16.63 4.55
CA VAL A 277 0.31 -16.02 3.24
C VAL A 277 0.96 -14.64 3.17
N ALA A 278 0.81 -13.81 4.23
CA ALA A 278 1.47 -12.50 4.31
C ALA A 278 3.00 -12.61 4.21
N TYR A 279 3.60 -13.63 4.83
CA TYR A 279 5.02 -13.94 4.70
C TYR A 279 5.39 -14.27 3.25
N PHE A 280 4.62 -15.08 2.53
CA PHE A 280 4.88 -15.38 1.12
C PHE A 280 4.70 -14.17 0.20
N ILE A 281 3.71 -13.31 0.46
CA ILE A 281 3.55 -12.01 -0.22
C ILE A 281 4.83 -11.18 -0.07
N LYS A 282 5.38 -11.11 1.15
CA LYS A 282 6.66 -10.43 1.39
C LYS A 282 7.81 -11.07 0.63
N LYS A 283 7.94 -12.40 0.69
CA LYS A 283 9.01 -13.17 0.05
C LYS A 283 9.01 -12.99 -1.47
N LYS A 284 7.83 -12.86 -2.10
CA LYS A 284 7.70 -12.56 -3.54
C LYS A 284 7.89 -11.07 -3.88
N GLY A 285 7.99 -10.21 -2.87
CA GLY A 285 8.27 -8.78 -3.01
C GLY A 285 7.11 -7.98 -3.59
N PHE A 286 5.88 -8.38 -3.30
CA PHE A 286 4.68 -7.64 -3.69
C PHE A 286 4.37 -6.53 -2.69
N GLU A 287 3.99 -5.36 -3.19
CA GLU A 287 3.57 -4.24 -2.34
C GLU A 287 2.17 -4.53 -1.78
N THR A 288 1.93 -4.13 -0.53
CA THR A 288 0.68 -4.39 0.18
C THR A 288 0.17 -3.12 0.85
N ILE A 289 -1.12 -2.87 0.69
CA ILE A 289 -1.86 -1.83 1.40
C ILE A 289 -2.96 -2.52 2.19
N VAL A 290 -3.01 -2.29 3.49
CA VAL A 290 -4.05 -2.81 4.38
C VAL A 290 -4.96 -1.65 4.77
N ILE A 291 -6.25 -1.79 4.51
CA ILE A 291 -7.30 -0.84 4.86
C ILE A 291 -8.18 -1.53 5.89
N ASN A 292 -8.00 -1.16 7.15
CA ASN A 292 -8.86 -1.57 8.25
C ASN A 292 -10.08 -0.65 8.29
N THR A 293 -11.26 -1.22 8.04
CA THR A 293 -12.52 -0.46 8.05
C THR A 293 -13.05 -0.16 9.44
N LYS A 294 -12.60 -0.89 10.46
CA LYS A 294 -13.05 -0.79 11.85
C LYS A 294 -11.85 -0.68 12.80
N HIS A 295 -11.04 0.35 12.61
CA HIS A 295 -9.83 0.52 13.41
C HIS A 295 -10.15 0.92 14.84
N ARG A 296 -9.69 0.10 15.79
CA ARG A 296 -9.75 0.37 17.22
C ARG A 296 -8.37 0.72 17.76
N GLU A 297 -8.29 1.66 18.70
CA GLU A 297 -7.03 1.89 19.41
C GLU A 297 -6.65 0.63 20.18
N LEU A 298 -5.38 0.24 20.07
CA LEU A 298 -4.86 -0.90 20.82
C LEU A 298 -4.73 -0.44 22.28
N LEU A 299 -5.75 -0.71 23.09
CA LEU A 299 -5.60 -0.66 24.53
C LEU A 299 -4.62 -1.78 24.90
N TYR A 300 -3.52 -1.42 25.56
CA TYR A 300 -2.53 -2.35 26.08
C TYR A 300 -3.09 -3.04 27.32
N ASP A 301 -4.28 -3.64 27.20
CA ASP A 301 -4.86 -4.39 28.30
C ASP A 301 -4.26 -5.79 28.26
N GLN A 302 -3.43 -6.10 29.26
CA GLN A 302 -2.59 -7.30 29.33
C GLN A 302 -3.40 -8.61 29.53
N THR A 303 -4.72 -8.56 29.38
CA THR A 303 -5.67 -9.58 29.84
C THR A 303 -6.42 -10.31 28.72
N SER A 304 -6.31 -9.86 27.45
CA SER A 304 -6.99 -10.53 26.33
C SER A 304 -6.04 -11.45 25.57
N SER A 305 -6.20 -12.76 25.72
CA SER A 305 -5.45 -13.81 24.99
C SER A 305 -5.79 -13.89 23.49
N THR A 306 -6.81 -13.15 23.04
CA THR A 306 -7.28 -13.11 21.65
C THR A 306 -6.71 -11.91 20.90
N THR A 307 -5.99 -12.19 19.80
CA THR A 307 -5.47 -11.13 18.91
C THR A 307 -6.64 -10.38 18.27
N SER A 308 -6.74 -9.07 18.52
CA SER A 308 -7.77 -8.21 17.92
C SER A 308 -7.60 -8.14 16.39
N GLY A 309 -8.70 -7.96 15.65
CA GLY A 309 -8.64 -7.81 14.19
C GLY A 309 -7.76 -6.64 13.73
N THR A 310 -7.76 -5.53 14.49
CA THR A 310 -6.82 -4.42 14.23
C THR A 310 -5.36 -4.86 14.41
N GLU A 311 -5.06 -5.64 15.44
CA GLU A 311 -3.72 -6.14 15.72
C GLU A 311 -3.25 -7.11 14.62
N LEU A 312 -4.14 -7.99 14.15
CA LEU A 312 -3.87 -8.88 13.02
C LEU A 312 -3.53 -8.09 11.74
N LEU A 313 -4.38 -7.13 11.36
CA LEU A 313 -4.16 -6.32 10.16
C LEU A 313 -2.86 -5.50 10.24
N LEU A 314 -2.50 -5.01 11.44
CA LEU A 314 -1.20 -4.38 11.68
C LEU A 314 -0.03 -5.37 11.58
N LYS A 315 -0.18 -6.61 12.07
CA LYS A 315 0.81 -7.68 11.91
C LYS A 315 1.02 -8.01 10.43
N ILE A 316 -0.05 -8.11 9.63
CA ILE A 316 0.02 -8.34 8.18
C ILE A 316 0.77 -7.19 7.48
N ALA A 317 0.39 -5.94 7.75
CA ALA A 317 1.05 -4.77 7.16
C ALA A 317 2.54 -4.71 7.52
N ARG A 318 2.89 -5.05 8.77
CA ARG A 318 4.28 -5.11 9.22
C ARG A 318 5.06 -6.23 8.54
N MET A 319 4.49 -7.43 8.46
CA MET A 319 5.13 -8.61 7.87
C MET A 319 5.38 -8.42 6.37
N THR A 320 4.41 -7.84 5.65
CA THR A 320 4.55 -7.46 4.24
C THR A 320 5.49 -6.27 4.02
N LYS A 321 5.86 -5.55 5.09
CA LYS A 321 6.49 -4.22 5.03
C LYS A 321 5.67 -3.26 4.15
N GLY A 322 4.34 -3.37 4.22
CA GLY A 322 3.39 -2.58 3.46
C GLY A 322 2.97 -1.30 4.19
N SER A 323 1.87 -0.72 3.73
CA SER A 323 1.20 0.38 4.39
C SER A 323 -0.10 -0.10 5.05
N TYR A 324 -0.46 0.53 6.16
CA TYR A 324 -1.69 0.30 6.91
C TYR A 324 -2.47 1.60 6.98
N ILE A 325 -3.78 1.52 6.77
CA ILE A 325 -4.73 2.61 6.92
C ILE A 325 -5.84 2.11 7.84
N GLY A 326 -6.10 2.81 8.94
CA GLY A 326 -7.24 2.55 9.81
C GLY A 326 -8.29 3.63 9.64
N ILE A 327 -9.52 3.23 9.33
CA ILE A 327 -10.70 4.11 9.34
C ILE A 327 -11.33 4.01 10.74
N ARG A 328 -11.57 5.17 11.35
CA ARG A 328 -12.25 5.29 12.65
C ARG A 328 -13.68 5.73 12.38
N ASP A 329 -14.62 5.10 13.05
CA ASP A 329 -16.02 5.53 13.09
C ASP A 329 -16.18 6.81 13.92
#